data_AF-A0A101CGI0-F1
#
_entry.id   AF-A0A101CGI0-F1
#
_cell.length_a   1.000
_cell.length_b   1.000
_cell.length_c   1.000
_cell.angle_alpha   90.00
_cell.angle_beta   90.00
_cell.angle_gamma   90.00
#
_symmetry.space_group_name_H-M   'P 1'
#
loop_
_entity.id
_entity.type
_entity.pdbx_description
1 polymer ?
#
loop_
_entity_poly.entity_id
_entity_poly.type
_entity_poly.pdbx_seq_one_letter_code
_entity_poly.pdbx_strand_id
1 'polypeptide(L)' 'MVEHETVVHDISRAAARPGGWVEREATGRAVVRCTCGLDSGIVAATQAVQIADDHRRTSAEART' A
#
# COMPACT_ATOMS: atom_id res chain seq x y z
N MET A 1 -18.95 11.56 -9.56
CA MET A 1 -17.67 10.96 -9.99
C MET A 1 -16.95 10.54 -8.72
N VAL A 2 -16.69 9.25 -8.52
CA VAL A 2 -15.90 8.79 -7.36
C VAL A 2 -14.43 8.98 -7.70
N GLU A 3 -13.71 9.78 -6.93
CA GLU A 3 -12.26 9.90 -7.07
C GLU A 3 -11.62 8.59 -6.59
N HIS A 4 -10.80 7.98 -7.45
CA HIS A 4 -10.07 6.74 -7.17
C HIS A 4 -8.71 7.11 -6.55
N GLU A 5 -8.68 7.30 -5.25
CA GLU A 5 -7.42 7.53 -4.53
C GLU A 5 -6.80 6.19 -4.17
N THR A 6 -5.71 5.83 -4.85
CA THR A 6 -4.95 4.61 -4.57
C THR A 6 -3.78 4.91 -3.65
N VAL A 7 -3.77 4.28 -2.48
CA VAL A 7 -2.76 4.46 -1.45
C VAL A 7 -2.00 3.16 -1.23
N VAL A 8 -0.66 3.27 -1.13
CA VAL A 8 0.23 2.16 -0.76
C VAL A 8 0.73 2.40 0.66
N HIS A 9 0.41 1.49 1.57
CA HIS A 9 0.87 1.54 2.97
C HIS A 9 2.01 0.54 3.19
N ASP A 10 3.18 1.03 3.60
CA ASP A 10 4.26 0.15 4.05
C ASP A 10 3.89 -0.52 5.38
N ILE A 11 4.38 -1.75 5.54
CA ILE A 11 4.33 -2.45 6.82
C ILE A 11 5.71 -2.37 7.44
N SER A 12 5.75 -1.79 8.62
CA SER A 12 6.94 -1.72 9.47
C SER A 12 6.74 -2.60 10.70
N ARG A 13 7.78 -3.33 11.09
CA ARG A 13 7.81 -4.11 12.32
C ARG A 13 8.41 -3.27 13.44
N ALA A 14 7.72 -3.20 14.57
CA ALA A 14 8.22 -2.56 15.78
C ALA A 14 8.86 -3.60 16.69
N ALA A 15 10.09 -3.34 17.15
CA ALA A 15 10.77 -4.11 18.18
C ALA A 15 11.08 -3.20 19.37
N ALA A 16 10.61 -3.58 20.57
CA ALA A 16 10.94 -2.86 21.79
C ALA A 16 12.41 -3.11 22.15
N ARG A 17 13.15 -2.03 22.39
CA ARG A 17 14.53 -2.06 22.89
C ARG A 17 14.54 -1.71 24.38
N PRO A 18 15.54 -2.21 25.15
CA PRO A 18 15.72 -1.78 26.54
C PRO A 18 15.78 -0.25 26.65
N GLY A 19 15.14 0.32 27.67
CA GLY A 19 15.07 1.78 27.87
C GLY A 19 13.86 2.48 27.22
N GLY A 20 12.90 1.74 26.68
CA GLY A 20 11.62 2.29 26.20
C GLY A 20 11.63 2.79 24.75
N TRP A 21 12.74 2.57 24.02
CA TRP A 21 12.85 2.88 22.61
C TRP A 21 12.17 1.81 21.75
N VAL A 22 11.57 2.23 20.63
CA VAL A 22 11.00 1.32 19.63
C VAL A 22 11.82 1.46 18.35
N GLU A 23 12.44 0.36 17.93
CA GLU A 23 13.06 0.26 16.63
C GLU A 23 12.00 -0.13 15.60
N ARG A 24 11.97 0.57 14.47
CA ARG A 24 11.08 0.26 13.35
C ARG A 24 11.91 -0.23 12.17
N GLU A 25 11.66 -1.46 11.74
CA GLU A 25 12.27 -2.05 10.55
C GLU A 25 11.24 -2.21 9.44
N ALA A 26 11.60 -1.80 8.23
CA ALA A 26 10.77 -2.03 7.06
C ALA A 26 10.68 -3.53 6.79
N THR A 27 9.46 -4.08 6.65
CA THR A 27 9.31 -5.52 6.37
C THR A 27 9.42 -5.84 4.88
N GLY A 28 9.53 -4.83 4.01
CA GLY A 28 9.45 -4.99 2.56
C GLY A 28 8.07 -5.43 2.07
N ARG A 29 7.02 -5.27 2.90
CA ARG A 29 5.64 -5.63 2.57
C ARG A 29 4.77 -4.38 2.62
N ALA A 30 3.71 -4.38 1.83
CA ALA A 30 2.77 -3.28 1.73
C ALA A 30 1.35 -3.75 1.42
N VAL A 31 0.39 -2.85 1.60
CA VAL A 31 -1.02 -3.03 1.21
C VAL A 31 -1.42 -1.89 0.30
N VAL A 32 -2.15 -2.20 -0.78
CA VAL A 32 -2.78 -1.23 -1.66
C VAL A 32 -4.26 -1.15 -1.32
N ARG A 33 -4.76 0.06 -1.13
CA ARG A 33 -6.20 0.33 -0.99
C ARG A 33 -6.64 1.43 -1.93
N CYS A 34 -7.84 1.29 -2.49
CA CYS A 34 -8.49 2.34 -3.26
C CYS A 34 -9.92 2.56 -2.76
N THR A 35 -10.40 3.79 -2.86
CA THR A 35 -11.79 4.19 -2.56
C THR A 35 -12.84 3.46 -3.39
N CYS A 36 -12.45 2.81 -4.49
CA CYS A 36 -13.33 1.99 -5.32
C CYS A 36 -13.51 0.54 -4.80
N GLY A 37 -12.87 0.18 -3.69
CA GLY A 37 -12.96 -1.15 -3.09
C GLY A 37 -11.81 -2.10 -3.41
N LEU A 38 -10.75 -1.64 -4.10
CA LEU A 38 -9.53 -2.43 -4.23
C LEU A 38 -8.87 -2.60 -2.86
N ASP A 39 -8.59 -3.84 -2.46
CA ASP A 39 -7.70 -4.21 -1.36
C ASP A 39 -6.80 -5.36 -1.83
N SER A 40 -5.48 -5.15 -1.82
CA SER A 40 -4.52 -6.15 -2.32
C SER A 40 -4.19 -7.25 -1.30
N GLY A 41 -4.63 -7.11 -0.05
CA GLY A 41 -4.00 -7.79 1.08
C GLY A 41 -2.52 -7.41 1.24
N ILE A 42 -1.82 -8.15 2.10
CA ILE A 42 -0.39 -7.92 2.38
C ILE A 42 0.49 -8.59 1.32
N VAL A 43 1.09 -7.79 0.45
CA VAL A 43 1.98 -8.22 -0.64
C VAL A 43 3.39 -7.67 -0.46
N ALA A 44 4.34 -8.07 -1.31
CA ALA A 44 5.66 -7.43 -1.37
C ALA A 44 5.53 -5.95 -1.81
N ALA A 45 6.37 -5.07 -1.28
CA ALA A 45 6.28 -3.64 -1.58
C ALA A 45 6.41 -3.33 -3.08
N THR A 46 7.29 -4.05 -3.80
CA THR A 46 7.44 -3.93 -5.26
C THR A 46 6.16 -4.32 -6.00
N GLN A 47 5.50 -5.40 -5.56
CA GLN A 47 4.23 -5.85 -6.12
C GLN A 47 3.10 -4.87 -5.80
N ALA A 48 3.09 -4.26 -4.61
CA ALA A 48 2.10 -3.24 -4.24
C ALA A 48 2.18 -2.01 -5.17
N VAL A 49 3.40 -1.56 -5.52
CA VAL A 49 3.58 -0.48 -6.49
C VAL A 49 3.02 -0.86 -7.86
N GLN A 50 3.30 -2.07 -8.33
CA GLN A 50 2.78 -2.57 -9.61
C GLN A 50 1.25 -2.60 -9.63
N ILE A 51 0.62 -3.09 -8.55
CA ILE A 51 -0.85 -3.13 -8.41
C ILE A 51 -1.43 -1.70 -8.43
N ALA A 52 -0.80 -0.77 -7.73
CA ALA A 52 -1.26 0.62 -7.68
C ALA A 52 -1.18 1.31 -9.04
N ASP A 53 -0.07 1.12 -9.75
CA ASP A 53 0.14 1.72 -11.08
C ASP A 53 -0.80 1.11 -12.13
N ASP A 54 -1.00 -0.21 -12.09
CA ASP A 54 -1.95 -0.91 -12.95
C ASP A 54 -3.38 -0.41 -12.72
N HIS A 55 -3.80 -0.34 -11.47
CA HIS A 55 -5.13 0.11 -11.11
C HIS A 55 -5.37 1.58 -11.50
N ARG A 56 -4.38 2.46 -11.32
CA ARG A 56 -4.48 3.87 -11.74
C ARG A 56 -4.68 3.98 -13.26
N ARG A 57 -3.97 3.15 -14.04
CA ARG A 57 -4.07 3.14 -15.50
C ARG A 57 -5.46 2.70 -15.97
N THR A 58 -5.93 1.56 -15.49
CA THR A 58 -7.26 1.04 -15.83
C THR A 58 -8.38 1.99 -15.39
N SER A 59 -8.26 2.62 -14.22
CA SER A 59 -9.25 3.57 -13.72
C SER A 59 -9.29 4.88 -14.53
N ALA A 60 -8.16 5.28 -15.12
CA ALA A 60 -8.10 6.42 -16.04
C ALA A 60 -8.72 6.09 -17.40
N GLU A 61 -8.45 4.89 -17.93
CA GLU A 61 -9.04 4.40 -19.18
C GLU A 61 -10.56 4.28 -19.09
N ALA A 62 -11.10 3.76 -17.98
CA ALA A 62 -12.54 3.59 -17.77
C ALA A 62 -13.32 4.92 -17.60
N ARG A 63 -12.62 6.06 -17.47
CA ARG A 63 -13.22 7.41 -17.39
C ARG A 63 -13.35 8.10 -18.76
N THR A 64 -12.79 7.51 -19.81
CA THR A 64 -12.81 8.07 -21.18
C THR A 64 -14.00 7.52 -21.96
#